data_AF-A0A7C9D695-F1
#
_entry.id   AF-A0A7C9D695-F1
#
_cell.length_a   1.000
_cell.length_b   1.000
_cell.length_c   1.000
_cell.angle_alpha   90.00
_cell.angle_beta   90.00
_cell.angle_gamma   90.00
#
_symmetry.space_group_name_H-M   'P 1'
#
loop_
_entity.id
_entity.type
_entity.pdbx_description
1 polymer ?
#
loop_
_entity_poly.entity_id
_entity_poly.type
_entity_poly.pdbx_seq_one_letter_code
_entity_poly.pdbx_strand_id
1 'polypeptide(L)'
;MFAGYLIPKGWCVLASLTSIHMDEQNYENPYHFDPWRWQEKGVVGSSCTFTPFGGGQRLCPGLELARLEISIFLHHLVTSYRWSAEKDEIVYFPTVKMRGRLPIKVTPRIPTNACMVT
;
A
#
# COMPACT_ATOMS: atom_id res chain seq x y z
N MET A 1 32.37 7.08 0.15
CA MET A 1 31.99 7.31 1.56
C MET A 1 30.57 7.84 1.56
N PHE A 2 29.67 7.29 2.37
CA PHE A 2 28.27 7.70 2.48
C PHE A 2 27.95 7.90 3.96
N ALA A 3 27.47 9.09 4.35
CA ALA A 3 27.25 9.45 5.75
C ALA A 3 28.43 9.11 6.70
N GLY A 4 29.68 9.26 6.22
CA GLY A 4 30.90 8.92 6.98
C GLY A 4 31.33 7.44 6.90
N TYR A 5 30.54 6.56 6.28
CA TYR A 5 30.86 5.14 6.15
C TYR A 5 31.52 4.80 4.81
N LEU A 6 32.54 3.95 4.83
CA LEU A 6 33.12 3.33 3.63
C LEU A 6 32.37 2.04 3.33
N ILE A 7 31.80 1.92 2.14
CA ILE A 7 31.20 0.68 1.63
C ILE A 7 32.24 0.03 0.70
N PRO A 8 32.86 -1.09 1.09
CA PRO A 8 33.89 -1.72 0.25
C PRO A 8 33.32 -2.25 -1.06
N LYS A 9 34.17 -2.30 -2.09
CA LYS A 9 33.81 -2.91 -3.38
C LYS A 9 33.46 -4.39 -3.18
N GLY A 10 32.39 -4.84 -3.83
CA GLY A 10 31.91 -6.23 -3.77
C GLY A 10 30.89 -6.51 -2.67
N TRP A 11 30.61 -5.54 -1.80
CA TRP A 11 29.57 -5.69 -0.78
C TRP A 11 28.16 -5.58 -1.38
N CYS A 12 27.25 -6.43 -0.90
CA CYS A 12 25.84 -6.29 -1.15
C CYS A 12 25.26 -5.24 -0.20
N VAL A 13 24.49 -4.30 -0.75
CA VAL A 13 23.77 -3.28 0.03
C VAL A 13 22.28 -3.56 -0.09
N LEU A 14 21.62 -3.78 1.05
CA LEU A 14 20.18 -3.94 1.12
C LEU A 14 19.56 -2.64 1.65
N ALA A 15 18.79 -1.97 0.81
CA ALA A 15 18.02 -0.80 1.22
C ALA A 15 16.64 -1.26 1.72
N SER A 16 16.30 -0.97 2.97
CA SER A 16 14.97 -1.21 3.51
C SER A 16 14.01 -0.12 3.04
N LEU A 17 13.30 -0.38 1.94
CA LEU A 17 12.31 0.56 1.40
C LEU A 17 11.07 0.67 2.28
N THR A 18 10.76 -0.34 3.08
CA THR A 18 9.59 -0.32 3.98
C THR A 18 9.85 0.51 5.23
N SER A 19 11.09 0.54 5.72
CA SER A 19 11.44 1.28 6.94
C SER A 19 11.14 2.77 6.83
N ILE A 20 11.41 3.38 5.67
CA ILE A 20 11.13 4.82 5.48
C ILE A 20 9.63 5.15 5.44
N HIS A 21 8.78 4.18 5.06
CA HIS A 21 7.32 4.33 5.08
C HIS A 21 6.77 4.24 6.51
N MET A 22 7.53 3.63 7.43
CA MET A 22 7.15 3.41 8.83
C MET A 22 7.83 4.38 9.80
N ASP A 23 8.56 5.37 9.28
CA ASP A 23 9.33 6.33 10.07
C ASP A 23 8.45 7.52 10.48
N GLU A 24 8.34 7.74 11.80
CA GLU A 24 7.58 8.83 12.41
C GLU A 24 8.13 10.23 12.06
N GLN A 25 9.39 10.32 11.63
CA GLN A 25 9.97 11.57 11.12
C GLN A 25 9.40 11.96 9.74
N ASN A 26 8.89 10.98 8.98
CA ASN A 26 8.32 11.19 7.64
C ASN A 26 6.79 11.21 7.65
N TYR A 27 6.17 10.44 8.53
CA TYR A 27 4.72 10.24 8.57
C TYR A 27 4.20 10.24 10.00
N GLU A 28 3.22 11.10 10.28
CA GLU A 28 2.49 11.04 11.54
C GLU A 28 1.72 9.72 11.65
N ASN A 29 1.79 9.06 12.82
CA ASN A 29 1.14 7.78 13.10
C ASN A 29 1.32 6.76 11.94
N PRO A 30 2.55 6.36 11.59
CA PRO A 30 2.83 5.61 10.36
C PRO A 30 2.20 4.22 10.34
N TYR A 31 1.96 3.64 11.51
CA TYR A 31 1.31 2.34 11.68
C TYR A 31 -0.22 2.41 11.62
N HIS A 32 -0.81 3.60 11.59
CA HIS A 32 -2.25 3.80 11.46
C HIS A 32 -2.65 3.94 9.99
N PHE A 33 -3.62 3.14 9.54
CA PHE A 33 -4.17 3.26 8.19
C PHE A 33 -5.01 4.52 8.07
N ASP A 34 -4.42 5.55 7.47
CA ASP A 34 -5.10 6.83 7.18
C ASP A 34 -4.88 7.24 5.72
N PRO A 35 -5.87 7.02 4.84
CA PRO A 35 -5.82 7.47 3.45
C PRO A 35 -5.78 8.99 3.27
N TRP A 36 -6.27 9.78 4.24
CA TRP A 36 -6.44 11.24 4.09
C TRP A 36 -5.10 11.98 4.16
N ARG A 37 -4.05 11.38 4.73
CA ARG A 37 -2.68 11.93 4.71
C ARG A 37 -2.16 12.27 3.30
N TRP A 38 -2.75 11.68 2.26
CA TRP A 38 -2.37 11.89 0.86
C TRP A 38 -3.20 12.97 0.16
N GLN A 39 -4.17 13.58 0.83
CA GLN A 39 -5.08 14.58 0.23
C GLN A 39 -4.40 15.94 0.05
N GLU A 40 -3.39 16.27 0.86
CA GLU A 40 -2.65 17.51 0.76
C GLU A 40 -1.63 17.47 -0.39
N LYS A 41 -1.64 18.50 -1.23
CA LYS A 41 -0.71 18.66 -2.35
C LYS A 41 0.71 18.91 -1.80
N GLY A 42 1.52 17.85 -1.73
CA GLY A 42 2.94 17.96 -1.34
C GLY A 42 3.62 16.62 -1.06
N VAL A 43 2.86 15.62 -0.59
CA VAL A 43 3.42 14.32 -0.15
C VAL A 43 3.87 13.43 -1.32
N VAL A 44 3.31 13.65 -2.53
CA VAL A 44 3.53 12.77 -3.70
C VAL A 44 4.69 13.25 -4.60
N GLY A 45 5.24 14.44 -4.36
CA GLY A 45 5.98 15.17 -5.40
C GLY A 45 7.50 15.32 -5.24
N SER A 46 8.08 15.25 -4.04
CA SER A 46 9.48 15.71 -3.88
C SER A 46 10.38 14.95 -2.92
N SER A 47 9.92 13.87 -2.30
CA SER A 47 10.69 13.18 -1.27
C SER A 47 10.87 11.70 -1.59
N CYS A 48 12.09 11.19 -1.45
CA CYS A 48 12.42 9.76 -1.51
C CYS A 48 11.76 8.94 -0.38
N THR A 49 10.77 9.50 0.32
CA THR A 49 10.10 8.95 1.50
C THR A 49 8.96 8.00 1.15
N PHE A 50 8.51 7.96 -0.12
CA PHE A 50 7.52 6.98 -0.59
C PHE A 50 8.00 6.24 -1.85
N THR A 51 8.51 5.02 -1.66
CA THR A 51 9.16 4.21 -2.71
C THR A 51 8.71 2.73 -2.71
N PRO A 52 7.40 2.42 -2.65
CA PRO A 52 6.91 1.04 -2.59
C PRO A 52 7.22 0.19 -3.84
N PHE A 53 7.56 0.85 -4.95
CA PHE A 53 7.89 0.23 -6.23
C PHE A 53 9.39 0.33 -6.59
N GLY A 54 10.23 0.67 -5.61
CA GLY A 54 11.65 0.95 -5.85
C GLY A 54 11.86 2.35 -6.43
N GLY A 55 12.92 2.49 -7.24
CA GLY A 55 13.31 3.78 -7.83
C GLY A 55 14.46 3.67 -8.81
N GLY A 56 14.80 4.80 -9.44
CA GLY A 56 15.88 4.88 -10.43
C GLY A 56 15.61 4.03 -11.68
N GLN A 57 16.68 3.53 -12.31
CA GLN A 57 16.60 2.73 -13.54
C GLN A 57 15.89 1.38 -13.38
N ARG A 58 15.66 0.93 -12.14
CA ARG A 58 14.94 -0.31 -11.82
C ARG A 58 13.61 -0.04 -11.11
N LEU A 59 13.01 1.12 -11.33
CA LEU A 59 11.63 1.36 -10.92
C LEU A 59 10.73 0.27 -11.51
N CYS A 60 9.79 -0.24 -10.71
CA CYS A 60 8.90 -1.31 -11.15
C CYS A 60 8.20 -0.94 -12.47
N PRO A 61 8.37 -1.71 -13.56
CA PRO A 61 7.72 -1.42 -14.83
C PRO A 61 6.19 -1.61 -14.76
N GLY A 62 5.70 -2.36 -13.77
CA GLY A 62 4.27 -2.58 -13.53
C GLY A 62 3.61 -1.54 -12.63
N LEU A 63 4.28 -0.45 -12.24
CA LEU A 63 3.75 0.54 -11.30
C LEU A 63 2.40 1.11 -11.76
N GLU A 64 2.31 1.57 -13.00
CA GLU A 64 1.07 2.16 -13.52
C GLU A 64 -0.02 1.11 -13.77
N LEU A 65 0.38 -0.10 -14.17
CA LEU A 65 -0.56 -1.23 -14.31
C LEU A 65 -1.17 -1.60 -12.95
N ALA A 66 -0.36 -1.76 -11.91
CA ALA A 66 -0.83 -2.11 -10.57
C ALA A 66 -1.77 -1.03 -10.01
N ARG A 67 -1.48 0.25 -10.24
CA ARG A 67 -2.38 1.35 -9.87
C ARG A 67 -3.72 1.24 -10.57
N LEU A 68 -3.74 0.94 -11.87
CA LEU A 68 -4.96 0.77 -12.63
C LEU A 68 -5.78 -0.44 -12.16
N GLU A 69 -5.15 -1.60 -12.04
CA GLU A 69 -5.78 -2.85 -11.61
C GLU A 69 -6.44 -2.71 -10.23
N ILE A 70 -5.70 -2.15 -9.26
CA ILE A 70 -6.21 -1.93 -7.90
C ILE A 70 -7.36 -0.93 -7.92
N SER A 71 -7.27 0.16 -8.70
CA SER A 71 -8.32 1.18 -8.78
C SER A 71 -9.62 0.60 -9.35
N ILE A 72 -9.53 -0.19 -10.42
CA ILE A 72 -10.69 -0.85 -11.03
C ILE A 72 -11.30 -1.86 -10.05
N PHE A 73 -10.47 -2.70 -9.43
CA PHE A 73 -10.93 -3.68 -8.45
C PHE A 73 -11.66 -3.01 -7.27
N LEU A 74 -11.06 -1.99 -6.68
CA LEU A 74 -11.67 -1.24 -5.56
C LEU A 74 -12.96 -0.56 -5.99
N HIS A 75 -13.01 0.07 -7.17
CA HIS A 75 -14.22 0.70 -7.68
C HIS A 75 -15.40 -0.28 -7.70
N HIS A 76 -15.23 -1.46 -8.28
CA HIS A 76 -16.28 -2.47 -8.33
C HIS A 76 -16.59 -3.06 -6.95
N LEU A 77 -15.59 -3.30 -6.11
CA LEU A 77 -15.78 -3.83 -4.77
C LEU A 77 -16.66 -2.89 -3.92
N VAL A 78 -16.37 -1.59 -3.90
CA VAL A 78 -17.07 -0.63 -3.03
C VAL A 78 -18.41 -0.15 -3.58
N THR A 79 -18.58 -0.17 -4.90
CA THR A 79 -19.84 0.25 -5.55
C THR A 79 -20.87 -0.88 -5.59
N SER A 80 -20.44 -2.13 -5.78
CA SER A 80 -21.34 -3.28 -5.96
C SER A 80 -21.51 -4.15 -4.71
N TYR A 81 -20.61 -4.06 -3.73
CA TYR A 81 -20.64 -4.97 -2.58
C TYR A 81 -20.47 -4.27 -1.23
N ARG A 82 -20.84 -5.02 -0.18
CA ARG A 82 -20.41 -4.83 1.20
C ARG A 82 -19.56 -6.05 1.57
N TRP A 83 -18.56 -5.85 2.42
CA TRP A 83 -17.74 -6.96 2.88
C TRP A 83 -17.33 -6.78 4.33
N SER A 84 -17.03 -7.89 4.98
CA SER A 84 -16.35 -7.95 6.27
C SER A 84 -15.24 -9.00 6.21
N ALA A 85 -14.17 -8.75 6.94
CA ALA A 85 -13.04 -9.65 7.06
C ALA A 85 -12.92 -10.11 8.53
N GLU A 86 -12.50 -11.36 8.72
CA GLU A 86 -12.11 -11.83 10.04
C GLU A 86 -10.71 -11.30 10.39
N LYS A 87 -10.37 -11.25 11.68
CA LYS A 87 -9.04 -10.84 12.12
C LYS A 87 -8.02 -11.89 11.64
N ASP A 88 -6.98 -11.42 10.96
CA ASP A 88 -5.87 -12.25 10.47
C ASP A 88 -4.54 -11.62 10.90
N GLU A 89 -3.46 -12.39 10.78
CA GLU A 89 -2.10 -11.96 11.08
C GLU A 89 -1.27 -11.79 9.81
N ILE A 90 -0.51 -10.71 9.76
CA ILE A 90 0.44 -10.47 8.68
C ILE A 90 1.71 -11.28 8.93
N VAL A 91 2.14 -12.04 7.92
CA VAL A 91 3.41 -12.76 7.89
C VAL A 91 4.33 -12.10 6.87
N TYR A 92 5.52 -11.71 7.33
CA TYR A 92 6.53 -11.01 6.56
C TYR A 92 7.67 -11.94 6.15
N PHE A 93 7.42 -12.99 5.35
CA PHE A 93 8.50 -13.79 4.73
C PHE A 93 7.98 -14.84 3.72
N PRO A 94 8.61 -15.00 2.53
CA PRO A 94 9.53 -14.06 1.85
C PRO A 94 8.79 -12.86 1.22
N THR A 95 7.46 -12.97 1.12
CA THR A 95 6.53 -11.92 0.69
C THR A 95 5.50 -11.68 1.79
N VAL A 96 4.89 -10.50 1.80
CA VAL A 96 3.82 -10.17 2.74
C VAL A 96 2.59 -10.99 2.38
N LYS A 97 2.06 -11.74 3.34
CA LYS A 97 0.82 -12.51 3.20
C LYS A 97 0.05 -12.51 4.51
N MET A 98 -1.24 -12.79 4.42
CA MET A 98 -2.07 -13.04 5.60
C MET A 98 -1.99 -14.52 5.96
N ARG A 99 -1.81 -14.85 7.25
CA ARG A 99 -1.62 -16.23 7.74
C ARG A 99 -2.81 -17.12 7.34
N GLY A 100 -4.03 -16.63 7.56
CA GLY A 100 -5.30 -17.28 7.24
C GLY A 100 -5.79 -17.03 5.81
N ARG A 101 -5.01 -16.35 4.97
CA ARG A 101 -5.38 -15.94 3.60
C ARG A 101 -6.56 -14.97 3.54
N LEU A 102 -6.83 -14.24 4.63
CA LEU A 102 -7.87 -13.20 4.72
C LEU A 102 -9.25 -13.64 4.22
N PRO A 103 -9.94 -14.57 4.91
CA PRO A 103 -11.32 -14.91 4.57
C PRO A 103 -12.22 -13.68 4.66
N ILE A 104 -12.94 -13.39 3.58
CA ILE A 104 -13.91 -12.29 3.52
C ILE A 104 -15.32 -12.81 3.25
N LYS A 105 -16.30 -12.20 3.92
CA LYS A 105 -17.72 -12.38 3.61
C LYS A 105 -18.15 -11.20 2.75
N VAL A 106 -18.77 -11.50 1.60
CA VAL A 106 -19.17 -10.49 0.63
C VAL A 106 -20.68 -10.58 0.41
N THR A 107 -21.36 -9.45 0.42
CA THR A 107 -22.80 -9.36 0.15
C THR A 107 -23.07 -8.27 -0.91
N PRO A 108 -24.00 -8.49 -1.86
CA PRO A 108 -24.36 -7.47 -2.83
C PRO A 108 -24.87 -6.20 -2.14
N ARG A 109 -24.43 -5.03 -2.63
CA ARG A 109 -24.94 -3.75 -2.18
C ARG A 109 -26.26 -3.49 -2.92
N ILE A 110 -27.36 -3.40 -2.17
CA ILE A 110 -28.65 -2.98 -2.74
C ILE A 110 -28.53 -1.49 -3.08
N PRO A 111 -28.82 -1.07 -4.34
CA PRO A 111 -28.84 0.34 -4.70
C PRO A 111 -29.89 1.06 -3.87
N THR A 112 -29.54 2.22 -3.31
CA THR A 112 -30.45 3.04 -2.48
C THR A 112 -31.77 3.40 -3.20
N ASN A 113 -31.79 3.32 -4.53
CA ASN A 113 -32.95 3.65 -5.37
C ASN A 113 -33.91 2.45 -5.60
N ALA A 114 -33.57 1.24 -5.14
CA ALA A 114 -34.42 0.05 -5.31
C ALA A 114 -35.45 -0.13 -4.18
N CYS A 115 -35.35 0.62 -3.08
CA CYS A 115 -36.23 0.50 -1.92
C CYS A 115 -37.48 1.41 -1.98
N MET A 116 -37.65 2.22 -3.04
CA MET A 116 -38.83 3.09 -3.20
C MET A 116 -39.90 2.54 -4.16
N VAL A 117 -39.76 1.29 -4.63
CA VAL A 117 -40.73 0.67 -5.54
C VAL A 117 -41.09 -0.74 -5.05
N THR A 118 -41.68 -0.83 -3.85
CA THR A 118 -42.54 -1.94 -3.41
C THR A 118 -43.48 -1.45 -2.34
#